data_AF-A0A3D3L7F6-F1
#
_entry.id   AF-A0A3D3L7F6-F1
#
_cell.length_a   1.000
_cell.length_b   1.000
_cell.length_c   1.000
_cell.angle_alpha   90.00
_cell.angle_beta   90.00
_cell.angle_gamma   90.00
#
_symmetry.space_group_name_H-M   'P 1'
#
loop_
_entity.id
_entity.type
_entity.pdbx_description
1 polymer ?
#
loop_
_entity_poly.entity_id
_entity_poly.type
_entity_poly.pdbx_seq_one_letter_code
_entity_poly.pdbx_strand_id
1 'polypeptide(L)'
;MSADTKTQAQVLARWRGMGALLAVAFYSLFFAAHRQLQETPAHVRDAVIFEARSQSVFLALTEPRERDKRGIGAEHPAFVLLHQPPVQMLMKGWLALGLDLNSARKHGVAMLTGAAGALSVVMVYHALLWSGIGRMRALMLAAVHGAGTGTLMMAALPEVWIFAGMSVAALAAVTARGALAPWWLHLAAAAYAVSCFIGSVIAVVLFGLVRCAQDTALNRRFTPGPLLVTLAALTLAFGLANTQRAVFPLSPPLPEDLLSWRVRDAGWPAGENLPGRVTREIFLTNLVAPPMPVTRSDPGRTRSARRIVVLDDADWSRMDWQKGVGGGWLLLLALACAGLCWRARLDPYALGILAALVWTVAALAWHGSPGRLLLHACLWTPLVVIAAGLGLERALEHWPRLRWPVALLLAAFLAAQVTRNWAFLQQVAQEARL
;
A
#
# COMPACT_ATOMS: atom_id res chain seq x y z
N MET A 1 -11.19 38.21 12.22
CA MET A 1 -10.70 36.85 11.89
C MET A 1 -9.74 36.94 10.72
N SER A 2 -8.44 36.72 10.96
CA SER A 2 -7.40 36.77 9.91
C SER A 2 -7.63 35.68 8.86
N ALA A 3 -7.11 35.87 7.65
CA ALA A 3 -7.19 34.89 6.56
C ALA A 3 -6.70 33.48 6.99
N ASP A 4 -5.73 33.40 7.91
CA ASP A 4 -5.25 32.14 8.49
C ASP A 4 -6.32 31.39 9.28
N THR A 5 -7.12 32.09 10.10
CA THR A 5 -8.20 31.44 10.87
C THR A 5 -9.30 30.87 9.98
N LYS A 6 -9.61 31.50 8.84
CA LYS A 6 -10.57 30.95 7.86
C LYS A 6 -10.01 29.72 7.13
N THR A 7 -8.72 29.74 6.77
CA THR A 7 -8.06 28.61 6.10
C THR A 7 -7.93 27.40 7.05
N GLN A 8 -7.52 27.63 8.31
CA GLN A 8 -7.48 26.58 9.34
C GLN A 8 -8.87 25.99 9.63
N ALA A 9 -9.93 26.81 9.71
CA ALA A 9 -11.29 26.33 9.94
C ALA A 9 -11.81 25.48 8.76
N GLN A 10 -11.52 25.88 7.51
CA GLN A 10 -11.87 25.08 6.32
C GLN A 10 -11.07 23.76 6.24
N VAL A 11 -9.83 23.76 6.72
CA VAL A 11 -8.96 22.56 6.80
C VAL A 11 -9.46 21.58 7.85
N LEU A 12 -9.83 22.06 9.04
CA LEU A 12 -10.43 21.26 10.12
C LEU A 12 -11.79 20.68 9.69
N ALA A 13 -12.60 21.45 8.95
CA ALA A 13 -13.87 20.97 8.40
C ALA A 13 -13.67 19.84 7.36
N ARG A 14 -12.58 19.86 6.57
CA ARG A 14 -12.24 18.79 5.62
C ARG A 14 -11.76 17.50 6.31
N TRP A 15 -11.19 17.60 7.52
CA TRP A 15 -10.85 16.44 8.35
C TRP A 15 -12.06 15.81 9.05
N ARG A 16 -13.14 16.57 9.30
CA ARG A 16 -14.38 16.02 9.90
C ARG A 16 -15.07 14.96 9.02
N GLY A 17 -14.84 14.96 7.70
CA GLY A 17 -15.33 13.93 6.76
C GLY A 17 -14.50 12.64 6.72
N MET A 18 -13.31 12.61 7.36
CA MET A 18 -12.48 11.40 7.42
C MET A 18 -13.18 10.26 8.12
N GLY A 19 -13.96 10.54 9.17
CA GLY A 19 -14.64 9.49 9.94
C GLY A 19 -15.60 8.67 9.07
N ALA A 20 -16.38 9.34 8.20
CA ALA A 20 -17.31 8.67 7.30
C ALA A 20 -16.58 7.90 6.18
N LEU A 21 -15.56 8.49 5.56
CA LEU A 21 -14.76 7.81 4.53
C LEU A 21 -13.98 6.62 5.09
N LEU A 22 -13.39 6.80 6.27
CA LEU A 22 -12.70 5.73 7.00
C LEU A 22 -13.68 4.65 7.40
N ALA A 23 -14.86 4.99 7.92
CA ALA A 23 -15.88 4.02 8.27
C ALA A 23 -16.34 3.24 7.03
N VAL A 24 -16.69 3.90 5.93
CA VAL A 24 -17.10 3.22 4.70
C VAL A 24 -15.98 2.32 4.16
N ALA A 25 -14.76 2.86 4.01
CA ALA A 25 -13.62 2.08 3.53
C ALA A 25 -13.31 0.89 4.47
N PHE A 26 -13.33 1.13 5.78
CA PHE A 26 -13.11 0.11 6.80
C PHE A 26 -14.19 -0.96 6.75
N TYR A 27 -15.47 -0.60 6.81
CA TYR A 27 -16.56 -1.58 6.75
C TYR A 27 -16.56 -2.35 5.44
N SER A 28 -16.31 -1.71 4.30
CA SER A 28 -16.23 -2.41 3.01
C SER A 28 -15.05 -3.39 2.95
N LEU A 29 -13.85 -2.96 3.36
CA LEU A 29 -12.65 -3.81 3.32
C LEU A 29 -12.69 -4.90 4.39
N PHE A 30 -13.10 -4.55 5.61
CA PHE A 30 -13.26 -5.48 6.72
C PHE A 30 -14.31 -6.55 6.39
N PHE A 31 -15.48 -6.19 5.86
CA PHE A 31 -16.52 -7.16 5.57
C PHE A 31 -16.17 -8.04 4.35
N ALA A 32 -15.51 -7.47 3.33
CA ALA A 32 -14.94 -8.22 2.21
C ALA A 32 -13.91 -9.26 2.69
N ALA A 33 -13.00 -8.84 3.57
CA ALA A 33 -11.98 -9.70 4.19
C ALA A 33 -12.59 -10.78 5.09
N HIS A 34 -13.50 -10.37 5.98
CA HIS A 34 -14.05 -11.19 7.04
C HIS A 34 -14.95 -12.30 6.49
N ARG A 35 -15.86 -11.97 5.56
CA ARG A 35 -16.87 -12.92 5.06
C ARG A 35 -16.32 -13.98 4.10
N GLN A 36 -15.20 -13.73 3.41
CA GLN A 36 -14.73 -14.62 2.34
C GLN A 36 -13.44 -15.38 2.67
N LEU A 37 -12.50 -14.74 3.37
CA LEU A 37 -11.12 -15.25 3.51
C LEU A 37 -10.75 -15.68 4.93
N GLN A 38 -11.51 -15.29 5.95
CA GLN A 38 -11.29 -15.77 7.34
C GLN A 38 -12.08 -17.02 7.71
N GLU A 39 -13.28 -17.20 7.16
CA GLU A 39 -14.05 -18.44 7.30
C GLU A 39 -13.41 -19.61 6.53
N THR A 40 -12.58 -19.29 5.53
CA THR A 40 -11.70 -20.27 4.88
C THR A 40 -10.42 -20.45 5.69
N PRO A 41 -9.85 -21.67 5.79
CA PRO A 41 -8.59 -21.94 6.49
C PRO A 41 -7.37 -21.38 5.72
N ALA A 42 -7.47 -20.20 5.11
CA ALA A 42 -6.48 -19.59 4.24
C ALA A 42 -5.15 -19.34 4.98
N HIS A 43 -5.20 -18.93 6.25
CA HIS A 43 -4.05 -18.75 7.15
C HIS A 43 -3.44 -20.06 7.69
N VAL A 44 -3.96 -21.23 7.29
CA VAL A 44 -3.40 -22.57 7.59
C VAL A 44 -2.86 -23.22 6.30
N ARG A 45 -3.14 -22.61 5.14
CA ARG A 45 -2.78 -23.09 3.80
C ARG A 45 -1.90 -22.06 3.06
N ASP A 46 -0.96 -21.44 3.77
CA ASP A 46 -0.30 -20.17 3.40
C ASP A 46 0.42 -20.13 2.06
N ALA A 47 0.89 -21.27 1.54
CA ALA A 47 1.54 -21.30 0.24
C ALA A 47 0.56 -21.25 -0.95
N VAL A 48 -0.74 -21.47 -0.73
CA VAL A 48 -1.73 -21.67 -1.80
C VAL A 48 -2.09 -20.37 -2.51
N ILE A 49 -1.99 -19.20 -1.86
CA ILE A 49 -2.37 -17.91 -2.46
C ILE A 49 -1.10 -17.07 -2.64
N PHE A 50 -0.57 -17.00 -3.87
CA PHE A 50 0.61 -16.19 -4.24
C PHE A 50 1.85 -16.37 -3.36
N GLU A 51 2.03 -17.56 -2.77
CA GLU A 51 3.12 -17.84 -1.81
C GLU A 51 3.19 -16.87 -0.62
N ALA A 52 2.02 -16.37 -0.19
CA ALA A 52 1.88 -15.49 0.96
C ALA A 52 2.51 -16.08 2.24
N ARG A 53 2.99 -15.21 3.13
CA ARG A 53 3.57 -15.58 4.44
C ARG A 53 2.56 -15.36 5.57
N SER A 54 1.27 -15.48 5.26
CA SER A 54 0.17 -15.04 6.10
C SER A 54 0.13 -15.69 7.50
N GLN A 55 0.43 -16.98 7.62
CA GLN A 55 0.53 -17.66 8.93
C GLN A 55 1.68 -17.15 9.76
N SER A 56 2.84 -16.87 9.16
CA SER A 56 3.98 -16.36 9.93
C SER A 56 3.65 -14.98 10.51
N VAL A 57 2.94 -14.14 9.75
CA VAL A 57 2.46 -12.83 10.21
C VAL A 57 1.38 -12.99 11.28
N PHE A 58 0.40 -13.88 11.06
CA PHE A 58 -0.67 -14.17 12.01
C PHE A 58 -0.11 -14.65 13.35
N LEU A 59 0.80 -15.63 13.34
CA LEU A 59 1.44 -16.15 14.54
C LEU A 59 2.33 -15.09 15.21
N ALA A 60 3.04 -14.28 14.41
CA ALA A 60 3.85 -13.20 14.97
C ALA A 60 3.01 -12.20 15.78
N LEU A 61 1.83 -11.84 15.28
CA LEU A 61 0.92 -10.87 15.90
C LEU A 61 0.08 -11.44 17.06
N THR A 62 -0.18 -12.75 17.07
CA THR A 62 -1.12 -13.35 18.04
C THR A 62 -0.44 -14.18 19.12
N GLU A 63 0.71 -14.80 18.83
CA GLU A 63 1.41 -15.66 19.78
C GLU A 63 2.25 -14.87 20.79
N PRO A 64 2.55 -15.44 21.97
CA PRO A 64 3.36 -14.81 23.02
C PRO A 64 4.74 -14.32 22.55
N ARG A 65 5.38 -13.51 23.38
CA ARG A 65 6.66 -12.85 23.09
C ARG A 65 7.82 -13.82 22.86
N GLU A 66 7.78 -14.97 23.52
CA GLU A 66 8.84 -15.99 23.52
C GLU A 66 8.84 -16.89 22.28
N ARG A 67 7.82 -16.79 21.42
CA ARG A 67 7.74 -17.58 20.19
C ARG A 67 8.61 -16.97 19.10
N ASP A 68 9.12 -17.81 18.21
CA ASP A 68 9.94 -17.39 17.07
C ASP A 68 9.17 -16.42 16.16
N LYS A 69 9.77 -15.24 15.89
CA LYS A 69 9.21 -14.19 15.04
C LYS A 69 10.04 -13.97 13.77
N ARG A 70 11.04 -14.81 13.49
CA ARG A 70 11.92 -14.72 12.30
C ARG A 70 11.18 -14.80 10.97
N GLY A 71 10.00 -15.41 10.94
CA GLY A 71 9.16 -15.51 9.74
C GLY A 71 8.73 -14.16 9.14
N ILE A 72 8.72 -13.09 9.94
CA ILE A 72 8.46 -11.72 9.47
C ILE A 72 9.57 -11.20 8.55
N GLY A 73 10.82 -11.68 8.70
CA GLY A 73 11.96 -11.16 7.93
C GLY A 73 12.59 -9.90 8.54
N ALA A 74 13.88 -9.71 8.27
CA ALA A 74 14.67 -8.57 8.78
C ALA A 74 14.29 -7.24 8.11
N GLU A 75 13.64 -7.29 6.95
CA GLU A 75 13.19 -6.16 6.17
C GLU A 75 12.03 -5.37 6.82
N HIS A 76 11.42 -5.94 7.86
CA HIS A 76 10.31 -5.37 8.65
C HIS A 76 10.74 -5.13 10.11
N PRO A 77 11.70 -4.20 10.35
CA PRO A 77 12.57 -4.22 11.53
C PRO A 77 11.88 -3.90 12.87
N ALA A 78 10.74 -3.22 12.86
CA ALA A 78 9.95 -2.93 14.08
C ALA A 78 8.47 -3.33 13.93
N PHE A 79 8.15 -4.21 12.99
CA PHE A 79 6.78 -4.59 12.68
C PHE A 79 6.04 -5.25 13.85
N VAL A 80 6.64 -6.23 14.52
CA VAL A 80 6.01 -6.95 15.64
C VAL A 80 5.78 -6.02 16.81
N LEU A 81 6.76 -5.16 17.13
CA LEU A 81 6.67 -4.19 18.21
C LEU A 81 5.49 -3.22 18.02
N LEU A 82 5.27 -2.77 16.79
CA LEU A 82 4.23 -1.79 16.48
C LEU A 82 2.82 -2.40 16.37
N HIS A 83 2.71 -3.63 15.90
CA HIS A 83 1.41 -4.20 15.52
C HIS A 83 0.90 -5.28 16.49
N GLN A 84 1.78 -5.97 17.22
CA GLN A 84 1.34 -6.97 18.19
C GLN A 84 0.52 -6.35 19.34
N PRO A 85 0.91 -5.22 19.97
CA PRO A 85 0.12 -4.65 21.06
C PRO A 85 -1.30 -4.25 20.64
N PRO A 86 -1.53 -3.55 19.51
CA PRO A 86 -2.87 -3.32 19.00
C PRO A 86 -3.68 -4.60 18.78
N VAL A 87 -3.09 -5.66 18.20
CA VAL A 87 -3.78 -6.94 17.99
C VAL A 87 -4.19 -7.57 19.32
N GLN A 88 -3.31 -7.56 20.32
CA GLN A 88 -3.62 -8.10 21.65
C GLN A 88 -4.75 -7.31 22.34
N MET A 89 -4.82 -5.99 22.16
CA MET A 89 -5.94 -5.18 22.65
C MET A 89 -7.26 -5.56 21.97
N LEU A 90 -7.25 -5.71 20.64
CA LEU A 90 -8.42 -6.14 19.87
C LEU A 90 -8.88 -7.54 20.29
N MET A 91 -7.94 -8.48 20.45
CA MET A 91 -8.21 -9.83 20.92
C MET A 91 -8.89 -9.82 22.29
N LYS A 92 -8.38 -9.05 23.26
CA LYS A 92 -9.00 -8.92 24.58
C LYS A 92 -10.41 -8.34 24.50
N GLY A 93 -10.64 -7.37 23.60
CA GLY A 93 -11.97 -6.83 23.34
C GLY A 93 -12.95 -7.90 22.83
N TRP A 94 -12.53 -8.71 21.84
CA TRP A 94 -13.36 -9.79 21.31
C TRP A 94 -13.61 -10.92 22.33
N LEU A 95 -12.61 -11.26 23.15
CA LEU A 95 -12.77 -12.20 24.25
C LEU A 95 -13.78 -11.69 25.29
N ALA A 96 -13.75 -10.40 25.62
CA ALA A 96 -14.72 -9.77 26.52
C ALA A 96 -16.14 -9.77 25.95
N LEU A 97 -16.30 -9.85 24.62
CA LEU A 97 -17.58 -10.01 23.93
C LEU A 97 -18.02 -11.49 23.81
N GLY A 98 -17.30 -12.43 24.41
CA GLY A 98 -17.69 -13.84 24.49
C GLY A 98 -17.21 -14.73 23.34
N LEU A 99 -16.34 -14.25 22.45
CA LEU A 99 -15.72 -15.09 21.42
C LEU A 99 -14.68 -16.05 22.01
N ASP A 100 -14.50 -17.21 21.39
CA ASP A 100 -13.40 -18.12 21.70
C ASP A 100 -12.04 -17.52 21.30
N LEU A 101 -10.96 -18.00 21.92
CA LEU A 101 -9.62 -17.47 21.69
C LEU A 101 -9.18 -17.56 20.22
N ASN A 102 -9.55 -18.63 19.50
CA ASN A 102 -9.16 -18.79 18.11
C ASN A 102 -9.92 -17.81 17.21
N SER A 103 -11.21 -17.63 17.42
CA SER A 103 -11.97 -16.61 16.69
C SER A 103 -11.50 -15.21 17.05
N ALA A 104 -11.28 -14.89 18.33
CA ALA A 104 -10.79 -13.58 18.76
C ALA A 104 -9.45 -13.20 18.11
N ARG A 105 -8.52 -14.17 17.97
CA ARG A 105 -7.26 -13.99 17.22
C ARG A 105 -7.50 -13.63 15.76
N LYS A 106 -8.37 -14.40 15.08
CA LYS A 106 -8.73 -14.13 13.68
C LYS A 106 -9.33 -12.74 13.50
N HIS A 107 -10.32 -12.39 14.31
CA HIS A 107 -11.00 -11.11 14.24
C HIS A 107 -10.06 -9.94 14.55
N GLY A 108 -9.20 -10.07 15.56
CA GLY A 108 -8.22 -9.05 15.91
C GLY A 108 -7.24 -8.76 14.78
N VAL A 109 -6.73 -9.79 14.12
CA VAL A 109 -5.81 -9.62 12.98
C VAL A 109 -6.53 -9.06 11.74
N ALA A 110 -7.71 -9.56 11.38
CA ALA A 110 -8.49 -9.00 10.25
C ALA A 110 -8.86 -7.54 10.47
N MET A 111 -9.24 -7.19 11.70
CA MET A 111 -9.57 -5.81 12.03
C MET A 111 -8.34 -4.90 11.84
N LEU A 112 -7.15 -5.36 12.22
CA LEU A 112 -5.93 -4.60 12.02
C LEU A 112 -5.57 -4.44 10.54
N THR A 113 -5.59 -5.52 9.74
CA THR A 113 -5.23 -5.48 8.31
C THR A 113 -6.26 -4.70 7.49
N GLY A 114 -7.55 -4.87 7.80
CA GLY A 114 -8.64 -4.09 7.23
C GLY A 114 -8.52 -2.60 7.57
N ALA A 115 -8.14 -2.27 8.80
CA ALA A 115 -7.85 -0.89 9.20
C ALA A 115 -6.66 -0.30 8.44
N ALA A 116 -5.58 -1.06 8.24
CA ALA A 116 -4.44 -0.61 7.44
C ALA A 116 -4.82 -0.31 5.98
N GLY A 117 -5.61 -1.18 5.35
CA GLY A 117 -6.14 -0.95 4.01
C GLY A 117 -7.04 0.29 3.94
N ALA A 118 -7.96 0.45 4.89
CA ALA A 118 -8.86 1.60 4.94
C ALA A 118 -8.11 2.93 5.17
N LEU A 119 -7.13 2.92 6.08
CA LEU A 119 -6.26 4.06 6.31
C LEU A 119 -5.47 4.41 5.05
N SER A 120 -4.96 3.42 4.31
CA SER A 120 -4.28 3.66 3.04
C SER A 120 -5.18 4.42 2.04
N VAL A 121 -6.45 4.02 1.90
CA VAL A 121 -7.44 4.71 1.05
C VAL A 121 -7.65 6.17 1.48
N VAL A 122 -7.82 6.39 2.79
CA VAL A 122 -8.01 7.74 3.33
C VAL A 122 -6.76 8.61 3.13
N MET A 123 -5.57 8.04 3.28
CA MET A 123 -4.33 8.76 3.04
C MET A 123 -4.15 9.11 1.55
N VAL A 124 -4.47 8.19 0.63
CA VAL A 124 -4.49 8.50 -0.82
C VAL A 124 -5.48 9.62 -1.13
N TYR A 125 -6.70 9.57 -0.58
CA TYR A 125 -7.68 10.64 -0.73
C TYR A 125 -7.14 12.00 -0.27
N HIS A 126 -6.52 12.05 0.91
CA HIS A 126 -5.94 13.29 1.42
C HIS A 126 -4.74 13.76 0.62
N ALA A 127 -3.85 12.87 0.20
CA ALA A 127 -2.73 13.21 -0.68
C ALA A 127 -3.23 13.90 -1.96
N LEU A 128 -4.27 13.35 -2.59
CA LEU A 128 -4.89 13.93 -3.78
C LEU A 128 -5.55 15.28 -3.48
N LEU A 129 -6.34 15.38 -2.41
CA LEU A 129 -7.06 16.59 -2.01
C LEU A 129 -6.13 17.75 -1.68
N TRP A 130 -5.05 17.50 -0.92
CA TRP A 130 -4.06 18.51 -0.56
C TRP A 130 -3.23 18.97 -1.75
N SER A 131 -3.12 18.13 -2.78
CA SER A 131 -2.50 18.47 -4.05
C SER A 131 -3.43 19.25 -5.01
N GLY A 132 -4.59 19.71 -4.54
CA GLY A 132 -5.50 20.55 -5.33
C GLY A 132 -6.40 19.79 -6.30
N ILE A 133 -6.49 18.47 -6.21
CA ILE A 133 -7.36 17.66 -7.07
C ILE A 133 -8.83 17.86 -6.67
N GLY A 134 -9.71 17.96 -7.66
CA GLY A 134 -11.15 18.13 -7.42
C GLY A 134 -11.73 17.02 -6.53
N ARG A 135 -12.57 17.39 -5.55
CA ARG A 135 -13.06 16.47 -4.49
C ARG A 135 -13.63 15.16 -5.03
N MET A 136 -14.47 15.23 -6.07
CA MET A 136 -15.11 14.04 -6.65
C MET A 136 -14.09 13.13 -7.32
N ARG A 137 -13.12 13.70 -8.06
CA ARG A 137 -12.02 12.92 -8.67
C ARG A 137 -11.11 12.31 -7.61
N ALA A 138 -10.75 13.07 -6.59
CA ALA A 138 -9.96 12.55 -5.46
C ALA A 138 -10.68 11.38 -4.77
N LEU A 139 -12.00 11.49 -4.57
CA LEU A 139 -12.83 10.41 -4.01
C LEU A 139 -12.84 9.18 -4.93
N MET A 140 -13.11 9.35 -6.22
CA MET A 140 -13.14 8.27 -7.19
C MET A 140 -11.79 7.56 -7.31
N LEU A 141 -10.68 8.30 -7.35
CA LEU A 141 -9.33 7.75 -7.41
C LEU A 141 -8.94 7.01 -6.11
N ALA A 142 -9.31 7.55 -4.95
CA ALA A 142 -9.13 6.84 -3.69
C ALA A 142 -9.95 5.55 -3.65
N ALA A 143 -11.18 5.58 -4.18
CA ALA A 143 -12.00 4.38 -4.33
C ALA A 143 -11.37 3.37 -5.31
N VAL A 144 -10.74 3.82 -6.40
CA VAL A 144 -9.96 2.97 -7.32
C VAL A 144 -8.81 2.26 -6.60
N HIS A 145 -8.10 2.97 -5.71
CA HIS A 145 -7.06 2.36 -4.86
C HIS A 145 -7.64 1.31 -3.90
N GLY A 146 -8.74 1.64 -3.22
CA GLY A 146 -9.40 0.75 -2.26
C GLY A 146 -9.99 -0.50 -2.91
N ALA A 147 -10.57 -0.35 -4.10
CA ALA A 147 -11.10 -1.43 -4.91
C ALA A 147 -10.02 -2.18 -5.69
N GLY A 148 -8.76 -1.75 -5.62
CA GLY A 148 -7.64 -2.41 -6.30
C GLY A 148 -7.39 -3.81 -5.79
N THR A 149 -7.01 -4.72 -6.69
CA THR A 149 -6.74 -6.13 -6.38
C THR A 149 -5.72 -6.28 -5.25
N GLY A 150 -4.63 -5.50 -5.28
CA GLY A 150 -3.62 -5.53 -4.22
C GLY A 150 -4.19 -5.15 -2.85
N THR A 151 -4.93 -4.05 -2.78
CA THR A 151 -5.52 -3.54 -1.52
C THR A 151 -6.56 -4.49 -0.97
N LEU A 152 -7.50 -4.98 -1.81
CA LEU A 152 -8.55 -5.90 -1.37
C LEU A 152 -7.98 -7.23 -0.87
N MET A 153 -7.00 -7.79 -1.60
CA MET A 153 -6.38 -9.05 -1.20
C MET A 153 -5.55 -8.93 0.08
N MET A 154 -4.70 -7.91 0.20
CA MET A 154 -3.86 -7.74 1.40
C MET A 154 -4.62 -7.18 2.60
N ALA A 155 -5.78 -6.55 2.40
CA ALA A 155 -6.69 -6.26 3.52
C ALA A 155 -7.28 -7.56 4.09
N ALA A 156 -7.49 -8.55 3.21
CA ALA A 156 -8.11 -9.83 3.55
C ALA A 156 -7.14 -10.93 4.01
N LEU A 157 -5.85 -10.81 3.67
CA LEU A 157 -4.78 -11.70 4.11
C LEU A 157 -3.84 -10.96 5.05
N PRO A 158 -3.43 -11.53 6.19
CA PRO A 158 -2.47 -10.90 7.07
C PRO A 158 -1.08 -10.87 6.43
N GLU A 159 -0.77 -9.80 5.73
CA GLU A 159 0.52 -9.56 5.10
C GLU A 159 1.15 -8.26 5.59
N VAL A 160 2.48 -8.26 5.73
CA VAL A 160 3.27 -7.09 6.14
C VAL A 160 3.19 -5.93 5.15
N TRP A 161 2.98 -6.24 3.86
CA TRP A 161 3.00 -5.26 2.76
C TRP A 161 1.82 -4.28 2.77
N ILE A 162 0.67 -4.61 3.37
CA ILE A 162 -0.43 -3.64 3.51
C ILE A 162 -0.04 -2.48 4.42
N PHE A 163 0.73 -2.76 5.47
CA PHE A 163 1.22 -1.75 6.42
C PHE A 163 2.32 -0.89 5.79
N ALA A 164 3.22 -1.51 5.02
CA ALA A 164 4.21 -0.79 4.23
C ALA A 164 3.53 0.16 3.21
N GLY A 165 2.54 -0.33 2.46
CA GLY A 165 1.74 0.49 1.54
C GLY A 165 0.98 1.63 2.23
N MET A 166 0.35 1.34 3.38
CA MET A 166 -0.32 2.36 4.19
C MET A 166 0.66 3.43 4.67
N SER A 167 1.86 3.05 5.09
CA SER A 167 2.88 3.99 5.55
C SER A 167 3.39 4.91 4.44
N VAL A 168 3.57 4.40 3.22
CA VAL A 168 3.93 5.21 2.05
C VAL A 168 2.81 6.17 1.68
N ALA A 169 1.55 5.71 1.73
CA ALA A 169 0.39 6.57 1.52
C ALA A 169 0.31 7.69 2.57
N ALA A 170 0.56 7.38 3.84
CA ALA A 170 0.60 8.36 4.92
C ALA A 170 1.73 9.38 4.70
N LEU A 171 2.92 8.93 4.34
CA LEU A 171 4.06 9.79 4.04
C LEU A 171 3.76 10.73 2.87
N ALA A 172 3.15 10.23 1.80
CA ALA A 172 2.69 11.04 0.68
C ALA A 172 1.63 12.07 1.11
N ALA A 173 0.64 11.67 1.90
CA ALA A 173 -0.44 12.55 2.38
C ALA A 173 0.07 13.67 3.30
N VAL A 174 0.94 13.33 4.26
CA VAL A 174 1.55 14.31 5.14
C VAL A 174 2.48 15.21 4.34
N THR A 175 3.20 14.70 3.34
CA THR A 175 4.02 15.53 2.43
C THR A 175 3.16 16.49 1.63
N ALA A 176 2.10 16.02 0.97
CA ALA A 176 1.17 16.85 0.19
C ALA A 176 0.58 18.01 1.01
N ARG A 177 0.34 17.80 2.31
CA ARG A 177 -0.21 18.81 3.21
C ARG A 177 0.71 20.02 3.43
N GLY A 178 1.99 19.96 3.08
CA GLY A 178 2.90 21.11 3.20
C GLY A 178 3.04 21.65 4.63
N ALA A 179 3.41 22.92 4.78
CA ALA A 179 3.61 23.58 6.08
C ALA A 179 2.42 23.46 7.06
N LEU A 180 1.22 23.11 6.58
CA LEU A 180 0.03 22.88 7.40
C LEU A 180 0.09 21.58 8.22
N ALA A 181 1.01 20.66 7.91
CA ALA A 181 1.24 19.45 8.69
C ALA A 181 2.25 19.76 9.81
N PRO A 182 1.91 19.53 11.09
CA PRO A 182 2.89 19.64 12.16
C PRO A 182 4.05 18.66 11.96
N TRP A 183 5.25 19.08 12.35
CA TRP A 183 6.50 18.32 12.14
C TRP A 183 6.45 16.90 12.72
N TRP A 184 5.73 16.69 13.82
CA TRP A 184 5.62 15.37 14.46
C TRP A 184 4.84 14.36 13.62
N LEU A 185 3.94 14.79 12.74
CA LEU A 185 3.24 13.88 11.82
C LEU A 185 4.19 13.35 10.74
N HIS A 186 5.13 14.17 10.27
CA HIS A 186 6.18 13.74 9.36
C HIS A 186 7.09 12.74 10.03
N LEU A 187 7.53 13.06 11.25
CA LEU A 187 8.36 12.17 12.05
C LEU A 187 7.68 10.81 12.24
N ALA A 188 6.40 10.82 12.65
CA ALA A 188 5.62 9.60 12.87
C ALA A 188 5.44 8.79 11.58
N ALA A 189 5.03 9.42 10.47
CA ALA A 189 4.82 8.73 9.19
C ALA A 189 6.13 8.16 8.64
N ALA A 190 7.22 8.91 8.71
CA ALA A 190 8.55 8.49 8.27
C ALA A 190 9.10 7.34 9.12
N ALA A 191 9.03 7.46 10.46
CA ALA A 191 9.51 6.44 11.37
C ALA A 191 8.68 5.15 11.21
N TYR A 192 7.36 5.28 11.06
CA TYR A 192 6.47 4.16 10.80
C TYR A 192 6.77 3.50 9.45
N ALA A 193 7.04 4.27 8.39
CA ALA A 193 7.36 3.70 7.08
C ALA A 193 8.62 2.85 7.08
N VAL A 194 9.69 3.33 7.74
CA VAL A 194 10.96 2.59 7.86
C VAL A 194 10.81 1.39 8.79
N SER A 195 10.02 1.53 9.86
CA SER A 195 9.72 0.44 10.79
C SER A 195 8.92 -0.70 10.13
N CYS A 196 8.00 -0.33 9.24
CA CYS A 196 7.19 -1.27 8.46
C CYS A 196 7.94 -1.84 7.27
N PHE A 197 8.90 -1.13 6.67
CA PHE A 197 9.72 -1.66 5.60
C PHE A 197 10.98 -0.80 5.44
N ILE A 198 12.15 -1.40 5.64
CA ILE A 198 13.43 -0.66 5.55
C ILE A 198 13.69 -0.06 4.16
N GLY A 199 13.20 -0.68 3.07
CA GLY A 199 13.37 -0.12 1.73
C GLY A 199 12.67 1.23 1.53
N SER A 200 11.82 1.65 2.49
CA SER A 200 11.22 2.98 2.55
C SER A 200 12.21 4.09 2.95
N VAL A 201 13.43 3.79 3.41
CA VAL A 201 14.44 4.81 3.80
C VAL A 201 14.63 5.84 2.68
N ILE A 202 14.80 5.40 1.44
CA ILE A 202 14.98 6.31 0.30
C ILE A 202 13.69 7.09 0.02
N ALA A 203 12.51 6.47 0.11
CA ALA A 203 11.26 7.19 -0.02
C ALA A 203 11.14 8.31 1.04
N VAL A 204 11.51 8.04 2.29
CA VAL A 204 11.55 9.04 3.37
C VAL A 204 12.52 10.17 3.08
N VAL A 205 13.71 9.87 2.56
CA VAL A 205 14.68 10.90 2.14
C VAL A 205 14.12 11.74 0.99
N LEU A 206 13.54 11.11 -0.03
CA LEU A 206 12.93 11.81 -1.16
C LEU A 206 11.80 12.73 -0.71
N PHE A 207 10.89 12.27 0.15
CA PHE A 207 9.81 13.11 0.68
C PHE A 207 10.32 14.23 1.61
N GLY A 208 11.42 14.00 2.35
CA GLY A 208 12.12 15.05 3.10
C GLY A 208 12.70 16.14 2.18
N LEU A 209 13.33 15.75 1.07
CA LEU A 209 13.84 16.68 0.05
C LEU A 209 12.70 17.44 -0.64
N VAL A 210 11.60 16.77 -0.95
CA VAL A 210 10.38 17.40 -1.48
C VAL A 210 9.88 18.48 -0.53
N ARG A 211 9.89 18.21 0.79
CA ARG A 211 9.52 19.20 1.78
C ARG A 211 10.47 20.38 1.84
N CYS A 212 11.77 20.15 1.80
CA CYS A 212 12.73 21.24 1.69
C CYS A 212 12.48 22.08 0.43
N ALA A 213 12.18 21.45 -0.71
CA ALA A 213 11.87 22.15 -1.96
C ALA A 213 10.58 22.97 -1.87
N GLN A 214 9.52 22.41 -1.26
CA GLN A 214 8.26 23.12 -1.01
C GLN A 214 8.45 24.32 -0.08
N ASP A 215 9.16 24.13 1.04
CA ASP A 215 9.43 25.20 2.00
C ASP A 215 10.33 26.29 1.39
N THR A 216 11.28 25.90 0.55
CA THR A 216 12.14 26.85 -0.19
C THR A 216 11.33 27.67 -1.19
N ALA A 217 10.39 27.04 -1.90
CA ALA A 217 9.50 27.75 -2.83
C ALA A 217 8.60 28.77 -2.12
N LEU A 218 8.14 28.46 -0.90
CA LEU A 218 7.29 29.35 -0.10
C LEU A 218 8.09 30.48 0.57
N ASN A 219 9.23 30.16 1.20
CA ASN A 219 10.00 31.10 2.02
C ASN A 219 11.15 31.80 1.27
N ARG A 220 11.40 31.43 0.00
CA ARG A 220 12.53 31.87 -0.83
C ARG A 220 13.91 31.64 -0.20
N ARG A 221 13.99 30.73 0.79
CA ARG A 221 15.19 30.37 1.52
C ARG A 221 15.16 28.89 1.84
N PHE A 222 16.30 28.23 1.72
CA PHE A 222 16.42 26.82 2.05
C PHE A 222 16.32 26.60 3.56
N THR A 223 15.41 25.71 3.97
CA THR A 223 15.24 25.29 5.36
C THR A 223 15.59 23.81 5.50
N PRO A 224 16.63 23.44 6.29
CA PRO A 224 17.02 22.05 6.47
C PRO A 224 16.11 21.28 7.44
N GLY A 225 15.15 21.95 8.08
CA GLY A 225 14.24 21.36 9.08
C GLY A 225 13.60 20.04 8.67
N PRO A 226 13.02 19.91 7.46
CA PRO A 226 12.44 18.63 7.02
C PRO A 226 13.44 17.48 6.94
N LEU A 227 14.70 17.73 6.56
CA LEU A 227 15.75 16.71 6.56
C LEU A 227 16.16 16.29 7.97
N LEU A 228 16.16 17.22 8.92
CA LEU A 228 16.39 16.89 10.34
C LEU A 228 15.27 15.99 10.89
N VAL A 229 14.02 16.22 10.46
CA VAL A 229 12.89 15.34 10.79
C VAL A 229 13.08 13.95 10.19
N THR A 230 13.53 13.86 8.93
CA THR A 230 13.90 12.58 8.31
C THR A 230 14.99 11.86 9.09
N LEU A 231 16.05 12.57 9.50
CA LEU A 231 17.13 11.97 10.29
C LEU A 231 16.62 11.46 11.65
N ALA A 232 15.81 12.26 12.35
CA ALA A 232 15.18 11.85 13.60
C ALA A 232 14.28 10.62 13.42
N ALA A 233 13.56 10.53 12.29
CA ALA A 233 12.72 9.39 11.96
C ALA A 233 13.53 8.11 11.75
N LEU A 234 14.68 8.20 11.08
CA LEU A 234 15.60 7.09 10.89
C LEU A 234 16.14 6.61 12.25
N THR A 235 16.65 7.53 13.07
CA THR A 235 17.15 7.21 14.41
C THR A 235 16.08 6.54 15.27
N LEU A 236 14.84 7.06 15.23
CA LEU A 236 13.71 6.47 15.94
C LEU A 236 13.37 5.07 15.42
N ALA A 237 13.32 4.87 14.11
CA ALA A 237 13.01 3.57 13.51
C ALA A 237 14.06 2.50 13.87
N PHE A 238 15.35 2.84 13.83
CA PHE A 238 16.43 1.94 14.28
C PHE A 238 16.39 1.69 15.80
N GLY A 239 16.08 2.71 16.59
CA GLY A 239 15.85 2.57 18.03
C GLY A 239 14.69 1.61 18.32
N LEU A 240 13.58 1.73 17.59
CA LEU A 240 12.43 0.82 17.68
C LEU A 240 12.79 -0.60 17.27
N ALA A 241 13.64 -0.77 16.25
CA ALA A 241 14.09 -2.10 15.83
C ALA A 241 14.96 -2.77 16.91
N ASN A 242 15.86 -2.02 17.54
CA ASN A 242 16.62 -2.50 18.71
C ASN A 242 15.70 -2.83 19.89
N THR A 243 14.68 -1.99 20.12
CA THR A 243 13.66 -2.22 21.16
C THR A 243 12.85 -3.48 20.86
N GLN A 244 12.51 -3.73 19.59
CA GLN A 244 11.83 -4.96 19.19
C GLN A 244 12.65 -6.17 19.58
N ARG A 245 13.97 -6.17 19.37
CA ARG A 245 14.83 -7.29 19.78
C ARG A 245 14.92 -7.45 21.30
N ALA A 246 14.91 -6.35 22.05
CA ALA A 246 14.89 -6.41 23.51
C ALA A 246 13.58 -7.01 24.05
N VAL A 247 12.44 -6.68 23.42
CA VAL A 247 11.11 -7.18 23.83
C VAL A 247 10.78 -8.56 23.25
N PHE A 248 11.31 -8.86 22.06
CA PHE A 248 11.12 -10.08 21.28
C PHE A 248 12.49 -10.64 20.87
N PRO A 249 13.17 -11.39 21.75
CA PRO A 249 14.55 -11.83 21.53
C PRO A 249 14.70 -12.78 20.33
N LEU A 250 13.63 -13.46 19.92
CA LEU A 250 13.58 -14.30 18.72
C LEU A 250 13.09 -13.58 17.46
N SER A 251 13.11 -12.24 17.44
CA SER A 251 12.96 -11.46 16.21
C SER A 251 14.23 -11.48 15.36
N PRO A 252 14.12 -11.30 14.03
CA PRO A 252 15.28 -11.25 13.16
C PRO A 252 16.20 -10.09 13.54
N PRO A 253 17.54 -10.28 13.54
CA PRO A 253 18.48 -9.22 13.82
C PRO A 253 18.45 -8.17 12.72
N LEU A 254 18.80 -6.92 13.08
CA LEU A 254 19.18 -5.93 12.09
C LEU A 254 20.43 -6.42 11.35
N PRO A 255 20.49 -6.30 10.02
CA PRO A 255 21.71 -6.57 9.26
C PRO A 255 22.86 -5.67 9.74
N GLU A 256 24.07 -6.22 9.76
CA GLU A 256 25.26 -5.54 10.28
C GLU A 256 25.71 -4.39 9.37
N ASP A 257 25.52 -4.53 8.05
CA ASP A 257 25.93 -3.55 7.04
C ASP A 257 24.79 -3.14 6.10
N LEU A 258 24.76 -1.89 5.64
CA LEU A 258 23.77 -1.37 4.66
C LEU A 258 23.65 -2.22 3.38
N LEU A 259 24.74 -2.85 2.94
CA LEU A 259 24.74 -3.74 1.76
C LEU A 259 24.10 -5.10 2.05
N SER A 260 24.16 -5.56 3.30
CA SER A 260 23.48 -6.77 3.79
C SER A 260 21.98 -6.59 4.02
N TRP A 261 21.46 -5.36 3.89
CA TRP A 261 20.02 -5.09 3.85
C TRP A 261 19.36 -5.47 2.53
N ARG A 262 20.13 -5.90 1.52
CA ARG A 262 19.56 -6.56 0.35
C ARG A 262 18.89 -7.86 0.82
N VAL A 263 17.56 -7.93 0.69
CA VAL A 263 16.77 -9.11 1.10
C VAL A 263 17.07 -10.31 0.19
N ARG A 264 17.64 -10.04 -1.00
CA ARG A 264 18.12 -11.06 -1.94
C ARG A 264 19.53 -10.74 -2.44
N ASP A 265 20.42 -11.72 -2.29
CA ASP A 265 21.79 -11.67 -2.82
C ASP A 265 21.83 -11.87 -4.34
N ALA A 266 20.90 -12.67 -4.88
CA ALA A 266 20.77 -12.89 -6.32
C ALA A 266 19.73 -11.92 -6.92
N GLY A 267 20.17 -11.12 -7.90
CA GLY A 267 19.28 -10.36 -8.76
C GLY A 267 18.31 -11.27 -9.52
N TRP A 268 17.24 -10.70 -10.06
CA TRP A 268 16.32 -11.47 -10.88
C TRP A 268 17.03 -11.99 -12.14
N PRO A 269 16.80 -13.26 -12.54
CA PRO A 269 17.37 -13.76 -13.78
C PRO A 269 16.90 -12.87 -14.93
N ALA A 270 17.86 -12.36 -15.71
CA ALA A 270 17.60 -11.48 -16.84
C ALA A 270 16.87 -12.26 -17.94
N GLY A 271 15.54 -12.33 -17.86
CA GLY A 271 14.68 -12.84 -18.93
C GLY A 271 14.14 -11.70 -19.77
N GLU A 272 13.99 -11.92 -21.09
CA GLU A 272 13.49 -10.92 -22.05
C GLU A 272 12.12 -10.31 -21.66
N ASN A 273 11.29 -11.05 -20.90
CA ASN A 273 9.94 -10.63 -20.51
C ASN A 273 9.85 -9.92 -19.15
N LEU A 274 10.96 -9.79 -18.41
CA LEU A 274 10.98 -9.29 -17.04
C LEU A 274 10.52 -7.82 -16.92
N PRO A 275 10.98 -6.87 -17.77
CA PRO A 275 10.56 -5.47 -17.67
C PRO A 275 9.08 -5.27 -18.00
N GLY A 276 8.57 -6.02 -18.99
CA GLY A 276 7.16 -6.02 -19.37
C GLY A 276 6.28 -6.54 -18.23
N ARG A 277 6.70 -7.63 -17.57
CA ARG A 277 6.03 -8.17 -16.38
C ARG A 277 6.01 -7.16 -15.22
N VAL A 278 7.14 -6.53 -14.91
CA VAL A 278 7.23 -5.53 -13.82
C VAL A 278 6.30 -4.36 -14.07
N THR A 279 6.36 -3.78 -15.27
CA THR A 279 5.52 -2.64 -15.66
C THR A 279 4.03 -3.02 -15.58
N ARG A 280 3.67 -4.22 -16.03
CA ARG A 280 2.31 -4.77 -15.91
C ARG A 280 1.86 -4.83 -14.45
N GLU A 281 2.68 -5.40 -13.57
CA GLU A 281 2.32 -5.56 -12.16
C GLU A 281 2.20 -4.22 -11.41
N ILE A 282 2.98 -3.23 -11.83
CA ILE A 282 3.01 -1.92 -11.20
C ILE A 282 1.84 -1.05 -11.60
N PHE A 283 1.52 -1.02 -12.89
CA PHE A 283 0.56 -0.05 -13.43
C PHE A 283 -0.82 -0.66 -13.68
N LEU A 284 -0.97 -1.98 -13.69
CA LEU A 284 -2.23 -2.64 -14.07
C LEU A 284 -2.73 -3.65 -13.04
N THR A 285 -2.00 -4.75 -12.79
CA THR A 285 -2.55 -5.91 -12.05
C THR A 285 -2.89 -5.60 -10.59
N ASN A 286 -2.18 -4.62 -10.02
CA ASN A 286 -2.42 -4.13 -8.67
C ASN A 286 -3.78 -3.43 -8.51
N LEU A 287 -4.35 -2.93 -9.61
CA LEU A 287 -5.63 -2.25 -9.67
C LEU A 287 -6.71 -3.09 -10.35
N VAL A 288 -6.38 -3.84 -11.38
CA VAL A 288 -7.34 -4.65 -12.15
C VAL A 288 -6.90 -6.10 -12.13
N ALA A 289 -7.69 -6.97 -11.51
CA ALA A 289 -7.40 -8.39 -11.42
C ALA A 289 -7.34 -9.05 -12.82
N PRO A 290 -6.56 -10.12 -13.00
CA PRO A 290 -6.70 -10.99 -14.18
C PRO A 290 -8.14 -11.53 -14.30
N PRO A 291 -8.54 -12.00 -15.50
CA PRO A 291 -9.89 -12.52 -15.71
C PRO A 291 -10.15 -13.81 -14.92
N MET A 292 -9.13 -14.65 -14.70
CA MET A 292 -9.21 -15.90 -13.94
C MET A 292 -7.90 -16.10 -13.16
N PRO A 293 -7.95 -16.62 -11.92
CA PRO A 293 -6.77 -17.16 -11.26
C PRO A 293 -6.33 -18.46 -11.97
N VAL A 294 -5.01 -18.69 -12.06
CA VAL A 294 -4.44 -19.94 -12.60
C VAL A 294 -3.79 -20.70 -11.46
N THR A 295 -3.99 -22.01 -11.40
CA THR A 295 -3.35 -22.84 -10.37
C THR A 295 -2.17 -23.62 -10.93
N ARG A 296 -1.04 -23.61 -10.21
CA ARG A 296 0.15 -24.40 -10.52
C ARG A 296 0.44 -25.38 -9.38
N SER A 297 0.87 -26.60 -9.70
CA SER A 297 1.32 -27.57 -8.70
C SER A 297 2.63 -27.10 -8.05
N ASP A 298 2.70 -27.09 -6.72
CA ASP A 298 3.90 -26.75 -5.94
C ASP A 298 5.01 -27.80 -6.15
N PRO A 299 6.15 -27.48 -6.78
CA PRO A 299 7.24 -28.43 -6.98
C PRO A 299 8.12 -28.63 -5.73
N GLY A 300 8.00 -27.78 -4.70
CA GLY A 300 8.90 -27.74 -3.55
C GLY A 300 8.53 -28.62 -2.36
N ARG A 301 7.35 -29.25 -2.35
CA ARG A 301 6.88 -30.13 -1.26
C ARG A 301 6.23 -31.40 -1.81
N THR A 302 7.06 -32.37 -2.14
CA THR A 302 6.76 -33.66 -2.81
C THR A 302 5.82 -34.64 -2.08
N ARG A 303 5.12 -34.26 -1.01
CA ARG A 303 4.19 -35.18 -0.28
C ARG A 303 2.73 -34.76 -0.26
N SER A 304 2.36 -33.60 -0.80
CA SER A 304 0.96 -33.23 -0.97
C SER A 304 0.82 -32.38 -2.21
N ALA A 305 0.03 -32.83 -3.19
CA ALA A 305 -0.27 -32.12 -4.44
C ALA A 305 -1.04 -30.82 -4.16
N ARG A 306 -0.34 -29.81 -3.60
CA ARG A 306 -0.91 -28.50 -3.31
C ARG A 306 -0.86 -27.65 -4.57
N ARG A 307 -1.99 -27.05 -4.90
CA ARG A 307 -2.14 -26.07 -5.98
C ARG A 307 -1.86 -24.69 -5.41
N ILE A 308 -1.08 -23.88 -6.11
CA ILE A 308 -0.77 -22.48 -5.80
C ILE A 308 -1.47 -21.62 -6.85
N VAL A 309 -2.22 -20.61 -6.42
CA VAL A 309 -2.75 -19.56 -7.29
C VAL A 309 -1.59 -18.67 -7.73
N VAL A 310 -1.34 -18.65 -9.04
CA VAL A 310 -0.29 -17.89 -9.71
C VAL A 310 -0.93 -17.03 -10.81
N LEU A 311 -0.32 -15.87 -11.09
CA LEU A 311 -0.61 -15.12 -12.31
C LEU A 311 0.19 -15.75 -13.46
N ASP A 312 -0.48 -16.44 -14.39
CA ASP A 312 0.20 -16.99 -15.57
C ASP A 312 0.75 -15.85 -16.45
N ASP A 313 1.93 -16.05 -17.03
CA ASP A 313 2.59 -15.06 -17.90
C ASP A 313 1.98 -15.05 -19.31
N ALA A 314 1.43 -16.17 -19.78
CA ALA A 314 0.94 -16.35 -21.15
C ALA A 314 -0.46 -15.73 -21.42
N ASP A 315 -1.32 -15.64 -20.40
CA ASP A 315 -2.71 -15.19 -20.58
C ASP A 315 -2.91 -13.66 -20.52
N TRP A 316 -1.84 -12.87 -20.33
CA TRP A 316 -1.95 -11.40 -20.30
C TRP A 316 -1.74 -10.72 -21.65
N SER A 317 -1.14 -11.39 -22.65
CA SER A 317 -1.24 -10.92 -24.05
C SER A 317 -2.69 -10.97 -24.54
N ARG A 318 -3.50 -11.84 -23.91
CA ARG A 318 -4.96 -11.85 -23.92
C ARG A 318 -5.55 -10.98 -22.80
N MET A 319 -4.86 -9.90 -22.40
CA MET A 319 -5.54 -8.79 -21.72
C MET A 319 -6.82 -8.57 -22.50
N ASP A 320 -7.92 -8.71 -21.79
CA ASP A 320 -9.28 -8.78 -22.28
C ASP A 320 -9.63 -7.42 -22.93
N TRP A 321 -8.98 -7.08 -24.06
CA TRP A 321 -9.29 -5.94 -24.91
C TRP A 321 -10.77 -6.03 -25.32
N GLN A 322 -11.30 -7.25 -25.36
CA GLN A 322 -12.71 -7.57 -25.55
C GLN A 322 -13.62 -7.20 -24.36
N LYS A 323 -13.11 -6.96 -23.14
CA LYS A 323 -13.89 -6.53 -21.95
C LYS A 323 -13.53 -5.14 -21.40
N GLY A 324 -12.57 -4.42 -22.00
CA GLY A 324 -12.42 -2.95 -21.89
C GLY A 324 -11.93 -2.34 -20.56
N VAL A 325 -12.00 -3.04 -19.40
CA VAL A 325 -11.66 -2.45 -18.08
C VAL A 325 -10.19 -2.02 -17.97
N GLY A 326 -9.26 -2.90 -18.37
CA GLY A 326 -7.83 -2.58 -18.39
C GLY A 326 -7.49 -1.47 -19.40
N GLY A 327 -8.19 -1.45 -20.54
CA GLY A 327 -8.08 -0.38 -21.54
C GLY A 327 -8.54 0.98 -21.01
N GLY A 328 -9.61 1.01 -20.22
CA GLY A 328 -10.09 2.23 -19.55
C GLY A 328 -9.04 2.82 -18.60
N TRP A 329 -8.39 1.98 -17.78
CA TRP A 329 -7.31 2.44 -16.92
C TRP A 329 -6.08 2.89 -17.70
N LEU A 330 -5.69 2.17 -18.75
CA LEU A 330 -4.58 2.56 -19.62
C LEU A 330 -4.81 3.91 -20.29
N LEU A 331 -6.04 4.19 -20.72
CA LEU A 331 -6.41 5.48 -21.29
C LEU A 331 -6.32 6.61 -20.26
N LEU A 332 -6.78 6.35 -19.03
CA LEU A 332 -6.61 7.26 -17.90
C LEU A 332 -5.12 7.49 -17.57
N LEU A 333 -4.31 6.43 -17.56
CA LEU A 333 -2.86 6.52 -17.33
C LEU A 333 -2.16 7.28 -18.45
N ALA A 334 -2.49 7.05 -19.72
CA ALA A 334 -1.90 7.77 -20.84
C ALA A 334 -2.18 9.29 -20.73
N LEU A 335 -3.43 9.64 -20.41
CA LEU A 335 -3.81 11.03 -20.16
C LEU A 335 -3.09 11.60 -18.92
N ALA A 336 -2.96 10.80 -17.86
CA ALA A 336 -2.24 11.19 -16.66
C ALA A 336 -0.75 11.43 -16.93
N CYS A 337 -0.09 10.57 -17.69
CA CYS A 337 1.31 10.70 -18.07
C CYS A 337 1.56 12.00 -18.84
N ALA A 338 0.68 12.33 -19.80
CA ALA A 338 0.76 13.62 -20.49
C ALA A 338 0.70 14.81 -19.52
N GLY A 339 -0.24 14.78 -18.56
CA GLY A 339 -0.36 15.83 -17.55
C GLY A 339 0.76 15.85 -16.51
N LEU A 340 1.30 14.69 -16.14
CA LEU A 340 2.43 14.54 -15.21
C LEU A 340 3.69 15.21 -15.75
N CYS A 341 3.96 15.07 -17.05
CA CYS A 341 5.08 15.76 -17.70
C CYS A 341 5.00 17.29 -17.54
N TRP A 342 3.79 17.86 -17.57
CA TRP A 342 3.58 19.29 -17.33
C TRP A 342 3.65 19.64 -15.85
N ARG A 343 3.14 18.78 -14.97
CA ARG A 343 3.07 19.05 -13.53
C ARG A 343 4.42 18.90 -12.83
N ALA A 344 5.22 17.91 -13.21
CA ALA A 344 6.54 17.65 -12.62
C ALA A 344 7.53 18.81 -12.79
N ARG A 345 7.31 19.68 -13.80
CA ARG A 345 8.12 20.89 -14.00
C ARG A 345 7.81 22.01 -13.03
N LEU A 346 6.64 21.96 -12.38
CA LEU A 346 6.10 23.07 -11.58
C LEU A 346 6.02 22.71 -10.09
N ASP A 347 5.78 21.44 -9.78
CA ASP A 347 5.44 20.99 -8.44
C ASP A 347 6.47 19.98 -7.91
N PRO A 348 7.28 20.34 -6.90
CA PRO A 348 8.23 19.42 -6.27
C PRO A 348 7.56 18.15 -5.74
N TYR A 349 6.29 18.22 -5.35
CA TYR A 349 5.55 17.05 -4.86
C TYR A 349 5.33 16.01 -5.95
N ALA A 350 4.95 16.43 -7.16
CA ALA A 350 4.77 15.52 -8.29
C ALA A 350 6.08 14.83 -8.67
N LEU A 351 7.20 15.56 -8.64
CA LEU A 351 8.54 15.00 -8.86
C LEU A 351 8.93 14.00 -7.75
N GLY A 352 8.60 14.31 -6.50
CA GLY A 352 8.76 13.41 -5.36
C GLY A 352 8.02 12.09 -5.51
N ILE A 353 6.74 12.15 -5.91
CA ILE A 353 5.92 10.95 -6.16
C ILE A 353 6.52 10.11 -7.29
N LEU A 354 6.97 10.73 -8.38
CA LEU A 354 7.62 10.02 -9.48
C LEU A 354 8.95 9.40 -9.05
N ALA A 355 9.78 10.14 -8.31
CA ALA A 355 11.05 9.63 -7.81
C ALA A 355 10.84 8.46 -6.84
N ALA A 356 9.86 8.54 -5.94
CA ALA A 356 9.50 7.45 -5.03
C ALA A 356 8.98 6.23 -5.80
N LEU A 357 8.19 6.43 -6.85
CA LEU A 357 7.72 5.34 -7.71
C LEU A 357 8.89 4.68 -8.46
N VAL A 358 9.77 5.46 -9.09
CA VAL A 358 10.97 4.94 -9.76
C VAL A 358 11.85 4.16 -8.78
N TRP A 359 12.00 4.67 -7.56
CA TRP A 359 12.70 3.95 -6.50
C TRP A 359 12.05 2.62 -6.15
N THR A 360 10.73 2.56 -5.94
CA THR A 360 10.06 1.29 -5.60
C THR A 360 10.16 0.27 -6.73
N VAL A 361 10.21 0.72 -7.99
CA VAL A 361 10.49 -0.16 -9.14
C VAL A 361 11.94 -0.64 -9.14
N ALA A 362 12.90 0.26 -8.94
CA ALA A 362 14.33 -0.07 -8.97
C ALA A 362 14.73 -1.00 -7.81
N ALA A 363 14.17 -0.77 -6.62
CA ALA A 363 14.41 -1.57 -5.44
C ALA A 363 13.68 -2.93 -5.48
N LEU A 364 12.76 -3.14 -6.43
CA LEU A 364 11.95 -4.35 -6.52
C LEU A 364 12.78 -5.63 -6.65
N ALA A 365 13.92 -5.56 -7.34
CA ALA A 365 14.84 -6.70 -7.43
C ALA A 365 15.47 -7.08 -6.09
N TRP A 366 15.57 -6.13 -5.14
CA TRP A 366 16.21 -6.33 -3.85
C TRP A 366 15.30 -6.98 -2.82
N HIS A 367 13.98 -6.87 -2.97
CA HIS A 367 13.00 -7.39 -1.99
C HIS A 367 11.87 -8.23 -2.62
N GLY A 368 11.61 -8.07 -3.91
CA GLY A 368 10.56 -8.78 -4.63
C GLY A 368 10.99 -10.14 -5.15
N SER A 369 10.03 -11.06 -5.26
CA SER A 369 10.14 -12.24 -6.08
C SER A 369 9.12 -12.20 -7.21
N PRO A 370 9.44 -12.67 -8.44
CA PRO A 370 8.49 -12.66 -9.56
C PRO A 370 7.15 -13.34 -9.25
N GLY A 371 7.16 -14.39 -8.43
CA GLY A 371 5.95 -15.11 -7.98
C GLY A 371 5.10 -14.36 -6.95
N ARG A 372 5.65 -13.33 -6.28
CA ARG A 372 4.99 -12.55 -5.22
C ARG A 372 4.79 -11.09 -5.59
N LEU A 373 4.97 -10.73 -6.86
CA LEU A 373 4.92 -9.33 -7.32
C LEU A 373 3.65 -8.61 -6.88
N LEU A 374 2.50 -9.28 -6.98
CA LEU A 374 1.22 -8.74 -6.55
C LEU A 374 1.15 -8.45 -5.04
N LEU A 375 1.85 -9.24 -4.19
CA LEU A 375 1.92 -9.00 -2.75
C LEU A 375 2.67 -7.69 -2.44
N HIS A 376 3.78 -7.48 -3.14
CA HIS A 376 4.58 -6.26 -3.01
C HIS A 376 3.83 -5.04 -3.55
N ALA A 377 2.80 -5.24 -4.37
CA ALA A 377 2.14 -4.15 -5.07
C ALA A 377 1.50 -3.11 -4.17
N CYS A 378 1.05 -3.51 -2.98
CA CYS A 378 0.56 -2.57 -1.98
C CYS A 378 1.55 -1.45 -1.65
N LEU A 379 2.86 -1.66 -1.82
CA LEU A 379 3.87 -0.64 -1.60
C LEU A 379 3.78 0.52 -2.60
N TRP A 380 3.53 0.22 -3.88
CA TRP A 380 3.55 1.22 -4.96
C TRP A 380 2.17 1.63 -5.48
N THR A 381 1.12 0.84 -5.26
CA THR A 381 -0.25 1.20 -5.70
C THR A 381 -0.69 2.60 -5.24
N PRO A 382 -0.47 3.01 -3.97
CA PRO A 382 -0.79 4.37 -3.54
C PRO A 382 -0.08 5.43 -4.39
N LEU A 383 1.20 5.24 -4.69
CA LEU A 383 2.00 6.18 -5.48
C LEU A 383 1.52 6.24 -6.93
N VAL A 384 1.17 5.10 -7.53
CA VAL A 384 0.61 5.02 -8.89
C VAL A 384 -0.71 5.78 -8.98
N VAL A 385 -1.61 5.59 -8.02
CA VAL A 385 -2.91 6.28 -8.00
C VAL A 385 -2.74 7.78 -7.74
N ILE A 386 -1.83 8.16 -6.84
CA ILE A 386 -1.51 9.58 -6.61
C ILE A 386 -0.93 10.22 -7.86
N ALA A 387 0.05 9.58 -8.51
CA ALA A 387 0.64 10.05 -9.77
C ALA A 387 -0.43 10.20 -10.87
N ALA A 388 -1.29 9.19 -11.03
CA ALA A 388 -2.39 9.23 -11.99
C ALA A 388 -3.32 10.42 -11.74
N GLY A 389 -3.69 10.67 -10.48
CA GLY A 389 -4.51 11.82 -10.11
C GLY A 389 -3.85 13.17 -10.35
N LEU A 390 -2.58 13.31 -9.97
CA LEU A 390 -1.79 14.53 -10.19
C LEU A 390 -1.71 14.88 -11.68
N GLY A 391 -1.47 13.85 -12.51
CA GLY A 391 -1.43 13.95 -13.95
C GLY A 391 -2.77 14.28 -14.59
N LEU A 392 -3.82 13.54 -14.24
CA LEU A 392 -5.18 13.75 -14.76
C LEU A 392 -5.66 15.17 -14.48
N GLU A 393 -5.45 15.69 -13.28
CA GLU A 393 -5.85 17.06 -12.94
C GLU A 393 -5.18 18.07 -13.87
N ARG A 394 -3.86 17.93 -14.07
CA ARG A 394 -3.11 18.84 -14.94
C ARG A 394 -3.50 18.71 -16.41
N ALA A 395 -3.78 17.49 -16.87
CA ALA A 395 -4.28 17.27 -18.23
C ALA A 395 -5.65 17.92 -18.45
N LEU A 396 -6.53 17.87 -17.44
CA LEU A 396 -7.86 18.48 -17.47
C LEU A 396 -7.87 20.01 -17.32
N GLU A 397 -6.80 20.59 -16.79
CA GLU A 397 -6.57 22.04 -16.86
C GLU A 397 -6.21 22.46 -18.29
N HIS A 398 -5.38 21.68 -18.99
CA HIS A 398 -4.99 21.94 -20.37
C HIS A 398 -6.11 21.65 -21.38
N TRP A 399 -6.90 20.60 -21.13
CA TRP A 399 -8.02 20.18 -21.97
C TRP A 399 -9.34 20.15 -21.18
N PRO A 400 -9.94 21.33 -20.90
CA PRO A 400 -11.12 21.43 -20.04
C PRO A 400 -12.36 20.71 -20.59
N ARG A 401 -12.45 20.54 -21.92
CA ARG A 401 -13.54 19.79 -22.58
C ARG A 401 -13.58 18.31 -22.17
N LEU A 402 -12.44 17.75 -21.74
CA LEU A 402 -12.34 16.35 -21.30
C LEU A 402 -12.82 16.12 -19.87
N ARG A 403 -13.14 17.16 -19.08
CA ARG A 403 -13.51 17.02 -17.66
C ARG A 403 -14.69 16.09 -17.43
N TRP A 404 -15.76 16.26 -18.20
CA TRP A 404 -16.95 15.40 -18.13
C TRP A 404 -16.69 13.99 -18.66
N PRO A 405 -16.13 13.81 -19.87
CA PRO A 405 -15.76 12.49 -20.38
C PRO A 405 -14.87 11.69 -19.42
N VAL A 406 -13.86 12.32 -18.83
CA VAL A 406 -12.92 11.66 -17.90
C VAL A 406 -13.60 11.31 -16.58
N ALA A 407 -14.50 12.16 -16.06
CA ALA A 407 -15.27 11.83 -14.86
C ALA A 407 -16.20 10.63 -15.09
N LEU A 408 -16.87 10.57 -16.26
CA LEU A 408 -17.70 9.42 -16.65
C LEU A 408 -16.86 8.16 -16.82
N LEU A 409 -15.72 8.26 -17.51
CA LEU A 409 -14.80 7.14 -17.69
C LEU A 409 -14.29 6.62 -16.35
N LEU A 410 -13.92 7.51 -15.42
CA LEU A 410 -13.45 7.13 -14.08
C LEU A 410 -14.55 6.45 -13.26
N ALA A 411 -15.80 6.92 -13.35
CA ALA A 411 -16.94 6.29 -12.70
C ALA A 411 -17.25 4.90 -13.29
N ALA A 412 -17.30 4.79 -14.63
CA ALA A 412 -17.51 3.53 -15.32
C ALA A 412 -16.39 2.52 -15.03
N PHE A 413 -15.14 3.00 -15.04
CA PHE A 413 -13.97 2.20 -14.67
C PHE A 413 -14.09 1.68 -13.23
N LEU A 414 -14.41 2.54 -12.27
CA LEU A 414 -14.57 2.14 -10.87
C LEU A 414 -15.65 1.06 -10.70
N ALA A 415 -16.82 1.23 -11.33
CA ALA A 415 -17.89 0.24 -11.28
C ALA A 415 -17.45 -1.12 -11.87
N ALA A 416 -16.76 -1.09 -13.00
CA ALA A 416 -16.27 -2.29 -13.65
C ALA A 416 -15.11 -2.96 -12.87
N GLN A 417 -14.21 -2.17 -12.30
CA GLN A 417 -13.10 -2.60 -11.47
C GLN A 417 -13.60 -3.32 -10.21
N VAL A 418 -14.54 -2.71 -9.48
CA VAL A 418 -15.15 -3.32 -8.27
C VAL A 418 -15.75 -4.68 -8.62
N THR A 419 -16.57 -4.74 -9.67
CA THR A 419 -17.23 -5.99 -10.09
C THR A 419 -16.23 -7.07 -10.46
N ARG A 420 -15.21 -6.72 -11.26
CA ARG A 420 -14.18 -7.65 -11.72
C ARG A 420 -13.32 -8.17 -10.58
N ASN A 421 -12.82 -7.28 -9.74
CA ASN A 421 -11.93 -7.65 -8.64
C ASN A 421 -12.68 -8.45 -7.57
N TRP A 422 -13.96 -8.14 -7.35
CA TRP A 422 -14.82 -8.94 -6.48
C TRP A 422 -15.03 -10.36 -7.01
N ALA A 423 -15.34 -10.51 -8.31
CA ALA A 423 -15.48 -11.83 -8.93
C ALA A 423 -14.17 -12.63 -8.86
N PHE A 424 -13.04 -11.98 -9.09
CA PHE A 424 -11.72 -12.61 -8.95
C PHE A 424 -11.46 -13.10 -7.52
N LEU A 425 -11.75 -12.28 -6.51
CA LEU A 425 -11.60 -12.67 -5.10
C LEU A 425 -12.47 -13.87 -4.73
N GLN A 426 -13.71 -13.92 -5.26
CA GLN A 426 -14.59 -15.07 -5.08
C GLN A 426 -14.02 -16.34 -5.69
N GLN A 427 -13.42 -16.25 -6.88
CA GLN A 427 -12.77 -17.39 -7.53
C GLN A 427 -11.53 -17.85 -6.74
N VAL A 428 -10.67 -16.93 -6.30
CA VAL A 428 -9.51 -17.26 -5.44
C VAL A 428 -9.97 -17.95 -4.15
N ALA A 429 -11.05 -17.46 -3.52
CA ALA A 429 -11.61 -18.08 -2.32
C ALA A 429 -12.18 -19.49 -2.59
N GLN A 430 -12.77 -19.73 -3.77
CA GLN A 430 -13.24 -21.05 -4.19
C GLN A 430 -12.07 -22.01 -4.42
N GLU A 431 -11.03 -21.57 -5.12
CA GLU A 431 -9.83 -22.39 -5.36
C GLU A 431 -9.08 -22.71 -4.07
N ALA A 432 -9.05 -21.78 -3.11
CA ALA A 432 -8.43 -22.02 -1.79
C ALA A 432 -9.20 -23.03 -0.91
N ARG A 433 -10.48 -23.30 -1.21
CA ARG A 433 -11.30 -24.34 -0.53
C ARG A 433 -11.01 -25.74 -1.06
N LEU A 434 -10.62 -25.87 -2.33
CA LEU A 434 -10.15 -27.12 -2.93
C LEU A 434 -8.83 -27.56 -2.28
#